data_AF-A0A0Q9AQC0-F1
#
_entry.id   AF-A0A0Q9AQC0-F1
#
_cell.length_a   1.000
_cell.length_b   1.000
_cell.length_c   1.000
_cell.angle_alpha   90.00
_cell.angle_beta   90.00
_cell.angle_gamma   90.00
#
_symmetry.space_group_name_H-M   'P 1'
#
loop_
_entity.id
_entity.type
_entity.pdbx_description
1 polymer ?
#
loop_
_entity_poly.entity_id
_entity_poly.type
_entity_poly.pdbx_seq_one_letter_code
_entity_poly.pdbx_strand_id
1 'polypeptide(L)'
;MLAHLVGVLDRVAALGDGADPLAVTDTPVAEDRWRDVWRESGRRAADAWSDDAVLERPMALPWIEGGGAEVLASYFSELTVHTWDLATATGQQPDWDDTVVVAALDGARRILPAENRRALYEQISAARGLDAVAVPFAEAVPISDDAPRIDRLVAWNGRDPFWS
;
A
#
# COMPACT_ATOMS: atom_id res chain seq x y z
N MET A 1 1.02 -6.06 -11.97
CA MET A 1 0.29 -6.46 -10.75
C MET A 1 1.03 -7.47 -9.88
N LEU A 2 1.25 -8.72 -10.28
CA LEU A 2 1.93 -9.69 -9.39
C LEU A 2 3.35 -9.27 -8.98
N ALA A 3 4.17 -8.80 -9.93
CA ALA A 3 5.50 -8.24 -9.64
C ALA A 3 5.42 -7.05 -8.67
N HIS A 4 4.36 -6.26 -8.78
CA HIS A 4 4.14 -5.09 -7.94
C HIS A 4 3.81 -5.47 -6.50
N LEU A 5 2.91 -6.43 -6.30
CA LEU A 5 2.60 -6.98 -4.98
C LEU A 5 3.85 -7.53 -4.26
N VAL A 6 4.74 -8.21 -4.99
CA VAL A 6 6.05 -8.62 -4.45
C VAL A 6 6.92 -7.41 -4.12
N GLY A 7 7.00 -6.43 -5.03
CA GLY A 7 7.74 -5.18 -4.81
C GLY A 7 7.26 -4.41 -3.57
N VAL A 8 5.95 -4.40 -3.27
CA VAL A 8 5.40 -3.80 -2.05
C VAL A 8 5.92 -4.51 -0.80
N LEU A 9 5.95 -5.84 -0.78
CA LEU A 9 6.54 -6.59 0.34
C LEU A 9 8.04 -6.26 0.50
N ASP A 10 8.75 -6.13 -0.61
CA ASP A 10 10.17 -5.75 -0.60
C ASP A 10 10.40 -4.32 -0.09
N ARG A 11 9.49 -3.38 -0.41
CA ARG A 11 9.48 -2.01 0.17
C ARG A 11 9.25 -2.03 1.66
N VAL A 12 8.29 -2.84 2.12
CA VAL A 12 8.00 -3.02 3.55
C VAL A 12 9.23 -3.59 4.26
N ALA A 13 9.88 -4.61 3.71
CA ALA A 13 11.11 -5.15 4.27
C ALA A 13 12.23 -4.09 4.32
N ALA A 14 12.47 -3.39 3.22
CA ALA A 14 13.49 -2.34 3.15
C ALA A 14 13.27 -1.25 4.20
N LEU A 15 12.03 -0.78 4.38
CA LEU A 15 11.70 0.22 5.39
C LEU A 15 11.99 -0.30 6.81
N GLY A 16 11.58 -1.53 7.14
CA GLY A 16 11.83 -2.15 8.44
C GLY A 16 13.32 -2.35 8.73
N ASP A 17 14.10 -2.68 7.70
CA ASP A 17 15.57 -2.82 7.81
C ASP A 17 16.31 -1.47 7.85
N GLY A 18 15.61 -0.35 7.70
CA GLY A 18 16.19 1.01 7.67
C GLY A 18 16.84 1.37 6.35
N ALA A 19 16.56 0.62 5.28
CA ALA A 19 16.93 0.95 3.91
C ALA A 19 15.88 1.87 3.25
N ASP A 20 16.22 2.42 2.07
CA ASP A 20 15.30 3.28 1.31
C ASP A 20 14.28 2.43 0.53
N PRO A 21 12.98 2.44 0.89
CA PRO A 21 11.97 1.69 0.15
C PRO A 21 11.72 2.26 -1.26
N LEU A 22 12.04 3.53 -1.54
CA LEU A 22 11.87 4.12 -2.87
C LEU A 22 12.91 3.63 -3.87
N ALA A 23 14.03 3.08 -3.40
CA ALA A 23 15.03 2.43 -4.23
C ALA A 23 14.58 1.03 -4.73
N VAL A 24 13.49 0.48 -4.17
CA VAL A 24 12.98 -0.85 -4.53
C VAL A 24 12.17 -0.78 -5.83
N THR A 25 12.64 -1.48 -6.85
CA THR A 25 11.98 -1.61 -8.15
C THR A 25 11.33 -2.98 -8.31
N ASP A 26 10.14 -3.00 -8.92
CA ASP A 26 9.45 -4.24 -9.25
C ASP A 26 10.30 -5.06 -10.23
N THR A 27 10.60 -6.31 -9.86
CA THR A 27 11.47 -7.19 -10.65
C THR A 27 10.63 -8.25 -11.38
N PRO A 28 10.90 -8.55 -12.67
CA PRO A 28 10.24 -9.65 -13.36
C PRO A 28 10.47 -10.99 -12.65
N VAL A 29 9.41 -11.77 -12.51
CA VAL A 29 9.45 -13.12 -11.91
C VAL A 29 9.03 -14.14 -12.95
N ALA A 30 9.77 -15.25 -13.02
CA ALA A 30 9.41 -16.39 -13.87
C ALA A 30 8.06 -16.99 -13.44
N GLU A 31 7.25 -17.43 -14.41
CA GLU A 31 5.86 -17.87 -14.17
C GLU A 31 5.72 -18.99 -13.15
N ASP A 32 6.68 -19.90 -13.09
CA ASP A 32 6.70 -21.05 -12.17
C ASP A 32 7.23 -20.69 -10.76
N ARG A 33 7.71 -19.46 -10.55
CA ARG A 33 8.37 -19.03 -9.31
C ARG A 33 7.53 -18.10 -8.43
N TRP A 34 6.37 -17.65 -8.90
CA TRP A 34 5.54 -16.68 -8.18
C TRP A 34 5.24 -17.06 -6.73
N ARG A 35 4.91 -18.33 -6.47
CA ARG A 35 4.58 -18.80 -5.11
C ARG A 35 5.77 -18.75 -4.16
N ASP A 36 6.96 -19.07 -4.65
CA ASP A 36 8.17 -19.08 -3.82
C ASP A 36 8.62 -17.66 -3.52
N VAL A 37 8.64 -16.81 -4.55
CA VAL A 37 9.02 -15.40 -4.41
C VAL A 37 8.06 -14.67 -3.47
N TRP A 38 6.75 -14.88 -3.63
CA TRP A 38 5.75 -14.31 -2.73
C TRP A 38 6.00 -14.70 -1.27
N ARG A 39 6.21 -15.99 -1.00
CA ARG A 39 6.49 -16.48 0.37
C ARG A 39 7.77 -15.90 0.94
N GLU A 40 8.83 -15.83 0.14
CA GLU A 40 10.11 -15.31 0.60
C GLU A 40 10.06 -13.81 0.87
N SER A 41 9.47 -13.02 -0.02
CA SER A 41 9.26 -11.58 0.21
C SER A 41 8.35 -11.32 1.41
N GLY A 42 7.28 -12.13 1.59
CA GLY A 42 6.39 -12.03 2.75
C GLY A 42 7.11 -12.33 4.06
N ARG A 43 7.96 -13.36 4.08
CA ARG A 43 8.80 -13.69 5.25
C ARG A 43 9.76 -12.56 5.56
N ARG A 44 10.48 -12.02 4.57
CA ARG A 44 11.40 -10.90 4.77
C ARG A 44 10.69 -9.65 5.30
N ALA A 45 9.51 -9.35 4.77
CA ALA A 45 8.68 -8.25 5.26
C ALA A 45 8.27 -8.48 6.73
N ALA A 46 7.85 -9.69 7.11
CA ALA A 46 7.51 -9.98 8.51
C ALA A 46 8.73 -9.89 9.44
N ASP A 47 9.87 -10.44 9.01
CA ASP A 47 11.09 -10.49 9.82
C ASP A 47 11.65 -9.08 10.11
N ALA A 48 11.61 -8.18 9.12
CA ALA A 48 12.08 -6.79 9.24
C ALA A 48 11.31 -5.96 10.29
N TRP A 49 10.11 -6.41 10.66
CA TRP A 49 9.22 -5.75 11.63
C TRP A 49 8.96 -6.61 12.88
N SER A 50 9.80 -7.62 13.13
CA SER A 50 9.63 -8.56 14.25
C SER A 50 10.01 -8.03 15.63
N ASP A 51 10.77 -6.92 15.69
CA ASP A 51 11.11 -6.23 16.94
C ASP A 51 10.17 -5.03 17.13
N ASP A 52 9.39 -5.02 18.21
CA ASP A 52 8.44 -3.95 18.51
C ASP A 52 9.12 -2.57 18.61
N ALA A 53 10.41 -2.50 18.95
CA ALA A 53 11.15 -1.25 18.96
C ALA A 53 11.14 -0.57 17.58
N VAL A 54 10.99 -1.35 16.49
CA VAL A 54 10.91 -0.83 15.12
C VAL A 54 9.67 0.03 14.91
N LEU A 55 8.55 -0.33 15.53
CA LEU A 55 7.28 0.36 15.38
C LEU A 55 7.31 1.79 15.96
N GLU A 56 8.19 2.03 16.93
CA GLU A 56 8.37 3.34 17.58
C GLU A 56 9.46 4.20 16.91
N ARG A 57 10.26 3.63 16.00
CA ARG A 57 11.34 4.38 15.36
C ARG A 57 10.77 5.50 14.50
N PRO A 58 11.29 6.74 14.59
CA PRO A 58 10.92 7.80 13.65
C PRO A 58 11.29 7.40 12.22
N MET A 59 10.32 7.50 11.31
CA MET A 59 10.46 7.18 9.90
C MET A 59 9.78 8.26 9.06
N ALA A 60 10.24 8.43 7.82
CA ALA A 60 9.65 9.35 6.88
C ALA A 60 9.70 8.81 5.45
N LEU A 61 8.59 8.97 4.74
CA LEU A 61 8.46 8.86 3.29
C LEU A 61 8.16 10.26 2.72
N PRO A 62 8.19 10.48 1.40
CA PRO A 62 7.99 11.81 0.84
C PRO A 62 6.66 12.48 1.19
N TRP A 63 5.65 11.70 1.57
CA TRP A 63 4.28 12.13 1.86
C TRP A 63 3.82 11.86 3.31
N ILE A 64 4.66 11.26 4.16
CA ILE A 64 4.31 10.96 5.55
C ILE A 64 5.55 10.95 6.43
N GLU A 65 5.44 11.47 7.64
CA GLU A 65 6.39 11.30 8.72
C GLU A 65 5.66 10.79 9.97
N GLY A 66 6.33 10.01 10.81
CA GLY A 66 5.73 9.46 12.03
C GLY A 66 6.56 8.35 12.65
N GLY A 67 5.96 7.62 13.59
CA GLY A 67 6.52 6.36 14.06
C GLY A 67 6.47 5.28 12.99
N GLY A 68 7.29 4.25 13.14
CA GLY A 68 7.34 3.11 12.21
C GLY A 68 5.95 2.48 11.99
N ALA A 69 5.12 2.36 13.03
CA ALA A 69 3.75 1.87 12.91
C ALA A 69 2.88 2.72 11.98
N GLU A 70 2.99 4.05 12.07
CA GLU A 70 2.19 4.99 11.27
C GLU A 70 2.61 4.94 9.79
N VAL A 71 3.92 4.88 9.53
CA VAL A 71 4.44 4.74 8.17
C VAL A 71 4.11 3.36 7.59
N LEU A 72 4.24 2.29 8.37
CA LEU A 72 3.89 0.92 7.95
C LEU A 72 2.40 0.78 7.59
N ALA A 73 1.50 1.41 8.36
CA ALA A 73 0.06 1.36 8.08
C ALA A 73 -0.29 1.92 6.69
N SER A 74 0.52 2.84 6.14
CA SER A 74 0.32 3.32 4.76
C SER A 74 0.55 2.23 3.71
N TYR A 75 1.52 1.32 3.92
CA TYR A 75 1.75 0.16 3.06
C TYR A 75 0.66 -0.92 3.20
N PHE A 76 -0.03 -1.00 4.34
CA PHE A 76 -1.19 -1.89 4.46
C PHE A 76 -2.31 -1.50 3.50
N SER A 77 -2.53 -0.19 3.27
CA SER A 77 -3.46 0.27 2.24
C SER A 77 -3.06 -0.24 0.86
N GLU A 78 -1.81 -0.02 0.47
CA GLU A 78 -1.30 -0.41 -0.86
C GLU A 78 -1.41 -1.93 -1.07
N LEU A 79 -0.94 -2.73 -0.12
CA LEU A 79 -0.97 -4.19 -0.21
C LEU A 79 -2.41 -4.73 -0.23
N THR A 80 -3.29 -4.21 0.62
CA THR A 80 -4.68 -4.67 0.74
C THR A 80 -5.48 -4.33 -0.52
N VAL A 81 -5.35 -3.09 -1.03
CA VAL A 81 -6.04 -2.66 -2.26
C VAL A 81 -5.57 -3.46 -3.46
N HIS A 82 -4.28 -3.71 -3.61
CA HIS A 82 -3.79 -4.52 -4.73
C HIS A 82 -4.08 -6.02 -4.60
N THR A 83 -4.26 -6.51 -3.37
CA THR A 83 -4.81 -7.85 -3.13
C THR A 83 -6.28 -7.91 -3.57
N TRP A 84 -7.05 -6.85 -3.31
CA TRP A 84 -8.43 -6.73 -3.81
C TRP A 84 -8.45 -6.65 -5.34
N ASP A 85 -7.59 -5.83 -5.96
CA ASP A 85 -7.48 -5.73 -7.42
C ASP A 85 -7.25 -7.12 -8.05
N LEU A 86 -6.34 -7.92 -7.46
CA LEU A 86 -6.06 -9.29 -7.90
C LEU A 86 -7.24 -10.24 -7.66
N ALA A 87 -7.87 -10.18 -6.48
CA ALA A 87 -9.01 -11.02 -6.14
C ALA A 87 -10.19 -10.78 -7.10
N THR A 88 -10.54 -9.52 -7.33
CA THR A 88 -11.58 -9.09 -8.28
C THR A 88 -11.26 -9.58 -9.70
N ALA A 89 -10.04 -9.35 -10.19
CA ALA A 89 -9.62 -9.77 -11.54
C ALA A 89 -9.63 -11.30 -11.74
N THR A 90 -9.64 -12.08 -10.65
CA THR A 90 -9.61 -13.55 -10.69
C THR A 90 -10.89 -14.19 -10.14
N GLY A 91 -11.92 -13.40 -9.83
CA GLY A 91 -13.19 -13.90 -9.28
C GLY A 91 -13.08 -14.51 -7.88
N GLN A 92 -12.05 -14.16 -7.11
CA GLN A 92 -11.87 -14.64 -5.74
C GLN A 92 -12.54 -13.70 -4.74
N GLN A 93 -12.98 -14.25 -3.61
CA GLN A 93 -13.57 -13.51 -2.49
C GLN A 93 -12.82 -13.90 -1.20
N PRO A 94 -11.68 -13.24 -0.90
CA PRO A 94 -10.96 -13.47 0.34
C PRO A 94 -11.82 -13.11 1.55
N ASP A 95 -11.61 -13.82 2.65
CA ASP A 95 -12.09 -13.38 3.96
C ASP A 95 -11.15 -12.29 4.48
N TRP A 96 -11.67 -11.09 4.65
CA TRP A 96 -10.86 -9.91 5.02
C TRP A 96 -10.83 -9.75 6.53
N ASP A 97 -9.63 -9.62 7.11
CA ASP A 97 -9.48 -9.25 8.51
C ASP A 97 -9.84 -7.76 8.69
N ASP A 98 -10.96 -7.51 9.37
CA ASP A 98 -11.47 -6.17 9.66
C ASP A 98 -10.42 -5.27 10.34
N THR A 99 -9.56 -5.83 11.19
CA THR A 99 -8.50 -5.09 11.88
C THR A 99 -7.49 -4.53 10.88
N VAL A 100 -7.08 -5.36 9.91
CA VAL A 100 -6.13 -4.98 8.86
C VAL A 100 -6.78 -3.96 7.93
N VAL A 101 -8.03 -4.15 7.54
CA VAL A 101 -8.74 -3.23 6.64
C VAL A 101 -8.95 -1.86 7.30
N VAL A 102 -9.28 -1.80 8.59
CA VAL A 102 -9.39 -0.53 9.33
C VAL A 102 -8.05 0.18 9.39
N ALA A 103 -6.97 -0.52 9.75
CA ALA A 103 -5.63 0.05 9.79
C ALA A 103 -5.19 0.58 8.41
N ALA A 104 -5.48 -0.18 7.35
CA ALA A 104 -5.23 0.23 5.96
C ALA A 104 -6.01 1.50 5.59
N LEU A 105 -7.30 1.60 5.93
CA LEU A 105 -8.12 2.79 5.63
C LEU A 105 -7.62 4.02 6.39
N ASP A 106 -7.27 3.86 7.66
CA ASP A 106 -6.72 4.93 8.48
C ASP A 106 -5.32 5.37 8.00
N GLY A 107 -4.50 4.43 7.51
CA GLY A 107 -3.24 4.72 6.84
C GLY A 107 -3.47 5.51 5.54
N ALA A 108 -4.40 5.06 4.70
CA ALA A 108 -4.74 5.72 3.43
C ALA A 108 -5.21 7.16 3.63
N ARG A 109 -6.06 7.41 4.64
CA ARG A 109 -6.59 8.75 4.96
C ARG A 109 -5.52 9.73 5.42
N ARG A 110 -4.43 9.25 5.99
CA ARG A 110 -3.29 10.11 6.39
C ARG A 110 -2.50 10.60 5.19
N ILE A 111 -2.42 9.79 4.13
CA ILE A 111 -1.52 10.06 2.99
C ILE A 111 -2.24 10.51 1.72
N LEU A 112 -3.55 10.26 1.61
CA LEU A 112 -4.37 10.59 0.46
C LEU A 112 -5.54 11.48 0.89
N PRO A 113 -5.63 12.74 0.44
CA PRO A 113 -6.86 13.52 0.57
C PRO A 113 -7.98 12.87 -0.25
N ALA A 114 -9.25 13.19 0.03
CA ALA A 114 -10.37 12.65 -0.73
C ALA A 114 -10.37 13.11 -2.20
N GLU A 115 -9.96 14.36 -2.42
CA GLU A 115 -9.96 15.06 -3.72
C GLU A 115 -8.61 15.75 -3.97
N ASN A 116 -8.36 16.17 -5.20
CA ASN A 116 -7.19 16.94 -5.63
C ASN A 116 -5.85 16.21 -5.41
N ARG A 117 -5.83 14.88 -5.47
CA ARG A 117 -4.61 14.07 -5.30
C ARG A 117 -3.56 14.42 -6.32
N ARG A 118 -3.94 14.65 -7.59
CA ARG A 118 -3.00 15.05 -8.65
C ARG A 118 -2.18 16.28 -8.26
N ALA A 119 -2.86 17.34 -7.82
CA ALA A 119 -2.20 18.60 -7.45
C ALA A 119 -1.28 18.42 -6.23
N LEU A 120 -1.68 17.58 -5.26
CA LEU A 120 -0.82 17.23 -4.13
C LEU A 120 0.46 16.52 -4.59
N TYR A 121 0.35 15.48 -5.42
CA TYR A 121 1.51 14.73 -5.88
C TYR A 121 2.39 15.51 -6.86
N GLU A 122 1.84 16.47 -7.61
CA GLU A 122 2.60 17.46 -8.37
C GLU A 122 3.51 18.29 -7.45
N GLN A 123 2.98 18.79 -6.33
CA GLN A 123 3.76 19.54 -5.35
C GLN A 123 4.84 18.69 -4.68
N ILE A 124 4.49 17.45 -4.29
CA ILE A 124 5.45 16.50 -3.69
C ILE A 124 6.58 16.20 -4.68
N SER A 125 6.25 15.92 -5.95
CA SER A 125 7.24 15.61 -7.00
C SER A 125 8.16 16.80 -7.25
N ALA A 126 7.61 18.02 -7.37
CA ALA A 126 8.38 19.23 -7.57
C ALA A 126 9.32 19.53 -6.40
N ALA A 127 8.84 19.39 -5.16
CA ALA A 127 9.66 19.59 -3.95
C ALA A 127 10.84 18.60 -3.85
N ARG A 128 10.76 17.46 -4.55
CA ARG A 128 11.76 16.40 -4.58
C ARG A 128 12.63 16.40 -5.83
N GLY A 129 12.35 17.27 -6.81
CA GLY A 129 13.05 17.29 -8.09
C GLY A 129 12.78 16.04 -8.94
N LEU A 130 11.59 15.43 -8.81
CA LEU A 130 11.17 14.30 -9.64
C LEU A 130 10.54 14.82 -10.94
N ASP A 131 11.00 14.29 -12.09
CA ASP A 131 10.53 14.70 -13.42
C ASP A 131 9.10 14.23 -13.73
N ALA A 132 8.67 13.12 -13.12
CA ALA A 132 7.37 12.51 -13.36
C ALA A 132 6.52 12.49 -12.09
N VAL A 133 5.25 12.88 -12.23
CA VAL A 133 4.26 12.79 -11.16
C VAL A 133 3.59 11.43 -11.20
N ALA A 134 3.92 10.58 -10.23
CA ALA A 134 3.22 9.33 -10.00
C ALA A 134 2.16 9.53 -8.91
N VAL A 135 0.88 9.58 -9.31
CA VAL A 135 -0.24 9.55 -8.37
C VAL A 135 -0.55 8.07 -8.09
N PRO A 136 -0.42 7.58 -6.84
CA PRO A 136 -0.53 6.15 -6.56
C PRO A 136 -1.96 5.63 -6.71
N PHE A 137 -2.97 6.46 -6.41
CA PHE A 137 -4.38 6.09 -6.43
C PHE A 137 -5.25 7.22 -7.03
N ALA A 138 -6.33 6.84 -7.73
CA ALA A 138 -7.30 7.80 -8.27
C ALA A 138 -8.09 8.49 -7.13
N GLU A 139 -8.91 9.50 -7.44
CA GLU A 139 -9.73 10.20 -6.44
C GLU A 139 -10.71 9.26 -5.74
N ALA A 140 -11.09 9.59 -4.51
CA ALA A 140 -12.03 8.77 -3.75
C ALA A 140 -13.39 8.67 -4.46
N VAL A 141 -13.96 7.46 -4.48
CA VAL A 141 -15.31 7.20 -4.98
C VAL A 141 -16.31 7.31 -3.81
N PRO A 142 -17.44 8.02 -3.97
CA PRO A 142 -18.46 8.09 -2.93
C PRO A 142 -19.03 6.71 -2.59
N ILE A 143 -19.18 6.42 -1.30
CA ILE A 143 -19.73 5.16 -0.80
C ILE A 143 -20.45 5.37 0.54
N SER A 144 -21.40 4.50 0.86
CA SER A 144 -22.08 4.50 2.17
C SER A 144 -21.11 4.19 3.30
N ASP A 145 -21.28 4.84 4.44
CA ASP A 145 -20.51 4.52 5.65
C ASP A 145 -20.87 3.15 6.24
N ASP A 146 -22.05 2.62 5.91
CA ASP A 146 -22.50 1.28 6.29
C ASP A 146 -22.04 0.19 5.31
N ALA A 147 -21.31 0.55 4.24
CA ALA A 147 -20.76 -0.42 3.31
C ALA A 147 -19.70 -1.32 3.99
N PRO A 148 -19.46 -2.54 3.48
CA PRO A 148 -18.37 -3.39 3.92
C PRO A 148 -17.04 -2.62 4.00
N ARG A 149 -16.22 -2.94 5.00
CA ARG A 149 -15.00 -2.17 5.27
C ARG A 149 -14.02 -2.19 4.09
N ILE A 150 -13.89 -3.33 3.42
CA ILE A 150 -13.05 -3.45 2.23
C ILE A 150 -13.52 -2.55 1.10
N ASP A 151 -14.84 -2.45 0.89
CA ASP A 151 -15.44 -1.59 -0.13
C ASP A 151 -15.13 -0.11 0.15
N ARG A 152 -15.20 0.29 1.43
CA ARG A 152 -14.83 1.65 1.87
C ARG A 152 -13.35 1.95 1.64
N LEU A 153 -12.46 0.98 1.91
CA LEU A 153 -11.02 1.12 1.65
C LEU A 153 -10.73 1.29 0.15
N VAL A 154 -11.28 0.43 -0.71
CA VAL A 154 -10.99 0.49 -2.15
C VAL A 154 -11.65 1.70 -2.80
N ALA A 155 -12.83 2.10 -2.34
CA ALA A 155 -13.48 3.35 -2.73
C ALA A 155 -12.64 4.58 -2.35
N TRP A 156 -12.08 4.61 -1.14
CA TRP A 156 -11.13 5.67 -0.77
C TRP A 156 -9.91 5.70 -1.68
N ASN A 157 -9.47 4.55 -2.20
CA ASN A 157 -8.34 4.43 -3.14
C ASN A 157 -8.78 4.52 -4.62
N GLY A 158 -10.00 4.97 -4.88
CA GLY A 158 -10.51 5.31 -6.21
C GLY A 158 -10.95 4.13 -7.07
N ARG A 159 -11.25 2.98 -6.46
CA ARG A 159 -11.92 1.86 -7.12
C ARG A 159 -13.43 1.97 -6.91
N ASP A 160 -14.21 1.52 -7.88
CA ASP A 160 -15.63 1.27 -7.68
C ASP A 160 -15.81 -0.21 -7.27
N PRO A 161 -16.22 -0.51 -6.02
CA PRO A 161 -16.40 -1.88 -5.55
C PRO A 161 -17.61 -2.59 -6.18
N PHE A 162 -18.49 -1.85 -6.85
CA PHE A 162 -19.70 -2.39 -7.50
C PHE A 162 -19.60 -2.43 -9.02
N TRP A 163 -18.43 -2.10 -9.57
CA TRP A 163 -18.23 -2.19 -11.01
C TRP A 163 -18.26 -3.65 -11.48
N SER A 164 -18.93 -3.86 -12.62
CA SER A 164 -19.05 -5.12 -13.36
C SER A 164 -18.48 -4.98 -14.76
#